data_AF-A0A2V8KA28-F1
#
_entry.id   AF-A0A2V8KA28-F1
#
_cell.length_a   1.000
_cell.length_b   1.000
_cell.length_c   1.000
_cell.angle_alpha   90.00
_cell.angle_beta   90.00
_cell.angle_gamma   90.00
#
_symmetry.space_group_name_H-M   'P 1'
#
loop_
_entity.id
_entity.type
_entity.pdbx_description
1 polymer ?
#
loop_
_entity_poly.entity_id
_entity_poly.type
_entity_poly.pdbx_seq_one_letter_code
_entity_poly.pdbx_strand_id
1 'polypeptide(L)'
;MEEVAVAFTPDEIRANRDYFAEKLRAERSRASVLHAVEDKKFDFVLLDTRGREPFASGHIPGALCAPPDELDQVAGVLSRDREIVTYCWGHD
;
A
#
# COMPACT_ATOMS: atom_id res chain seq x y z
N MET A 1 -24.53 -28.36 -24.56
CA MET A 1 -23.64 -27.25 -24.19
C MET A 1 -22.89 -27.75 -22.99
N GLU A 2 -21.63 -28.14 -23.17
CA GLU A 2 -20.84 -28.72 -22.10
C GLU A 2 -20.20 -27.58 -21.32
N GLU A 3 -20.68 -27.37 -20.10
CA GLU A 3 -20.11 -26.41 -19.15
C GLU A 3 -18.78 -27.00 -18.68
N VAL A 4 -17.71 -26.66 -19.38
CA VAL A 4 -16.36 -26.97 -18.93
C VAL A 4 -16.08 -26.04 -17.76
N ALA A 5 -16.36 -26.51 -16.55
CA ALA A 5 -15.75 -25.96 -15.35
C ALA A 5 -14.24 -26.08 -15.54
N VAL A 6 -13.56 -24.97 -15.85
CA VAL A 6 -12.10 -24.95 -15.96
C VAL A 6 -11.56 -25.14 -14.55
N ALA A 7 -11.34 -26.40 -14.16
CA ALA A 7 -10.70 -26.74 -12.92
C ALA A 7 -9.22 -26.37 -13.02
N PHE A 8 -8.73 -25.53 -12.11
CA PHE A 8 -7.31 -25.22 -12.01
C PHE A 8 -6.50 -26.49 -11.81
N THR A 9 -5.44 -26.64 -12.59
CA THR A 9 -4.43 -27.67 -12.42
C THR A 9 -3.65 -27.44 -11.11
N PRO A 10 -2.99 -28.47 -10.55
CA PRO A 10 -2.14 -28.32 -9.37
C PRO A 10 -1.01 -27.27 -9.54
N ASP A 11 -0.50 -27.09 -10.77
CA ASP A 11 0.52 -26.07 -11.07
C ASP A 11 -0.06 -24.65 -11.04
N GLU A 12 -1.25 -24.45 -11.61
CA GLU A 12 -1.95 -23.16 -11.55
C GLU A 12 -2.32 -22.79 -10.11
N ILE A 13 -2.73 -23.75 -9.29
CA ILE A 13 -3.00 -23.52 -7.86
C ILE A 13 -1.73 -23.04 -7.14
N ARG A 14 -0.57 -23.65 -7.41
CA ARG A 14 0.71 -23.21 -6.84
C ARG A 14 1.10 -21.82 -7.32
N ALA A 15 1.01 -21.56 -8.62
CA ALA A 15 1.32 -20.26 -9.20
C ALA A 15 0.45 -19.14 -8.62
N ASN A 16 -0.85 -19.39 -8.46
CA ASN A 16 -1.79 -18.44 -7.85
C ASN A 16 -1.43 -18.16 -6.39
N ARG A 17 -1.12 -19.20 -5.59
CA ARG A 17 -0.69 -19.03 -4.21
C ARG A 17 0.56 -18.16 -4.12
N ASP A 18 1.56 -18.44 -4.94
CA ASP A 18 2.84 -17.73 -4.90
C ASP A 18 2.66 -16.26 -5.34
N TYR A 19 1.86 -16.02 -6.38
CA TYR A 19 1.48 -14.68 -6.81
C TYR A 19 0.81 -13.87 -5.68
N PHE A 20 -0.21 -14.42 -5.02
CA PHE A 20 -0.89 -13.71 -3.95
C PHE A 20 -0.01 -13.53 -2.71
N ALA A 21 0.87 -14.48 -2.41
CA ALA A 21 1.85 -14.34 -1.33
C ALA A 21 2.81 -13.18 -1.58
N GLU A 22 3.35 -13.04 -2.80
CA GLU A 22 4.21 -11.91 -3.16
C GLU A 22 3.44 -10.59 -3.18
N LYS A 23 2.24 -10.57 -3.76
CA LYS A 23 1.38 -9.37 -3.76
C LYS A 23 1.09 -8.88 -2.33
N LEU A 24 0.70 -9.78 -1.43
CA LEU A 24 0.41 -9.44 -0.04
C LEU A 24 1.65 -9.00 0.75
N ARG A 25 2.86 -9.38 0.32
CA ARG A 25 4.12 -8.89 0.90
C ARG A 25 4.51 -7.51 0.38
N ALA A 26 4.09 -7.16 -0.83
CA ALA A 26 4.41 -5.88 -1.47
C ALA A 26 3.43 -4.74 -1.12
N GLU A 27 2.28 -5.06 -0.53
CA GLU A 27 1.20 -4.10 -0.28
C GLU A 27 0.78 -4.07 1.20
N ARG A 28 0.37 -2.89 1.67
CA ARG A 28 -0.38 -2.77 2.92
C ARG A 28 -1.86 -2.58 2.69
N SER A 29 -2.65 -3.40 3.38
CA SER A 29 -4.10 -3.35 3.28
C SER A 29 -4.66 -2.07 3.91
N ARG A 30 -5.79 -1.61 3.37
CA ARG A 30 -6.58 -0.51 3.96
C ARG A 30 -6.93 -0.77 5.42
N ALA A 31 -7.26 -2.01 5.78
CA ALA A 31 -7.62 -2.38 7.16
C ALA A 31 -6.44 -2.19 8.12
N SER A 32 -5.22 -2.55 7.69
CA SER A 32 -4.00 -2.34 8.48
C SER A 32 -3.76 -0.85 8.75
N VAL A 33 -3.94 0.00 7.74
CA VAL A 33 -3.80 1.46 7.89
C VAL A 33 -4.90 2.02 8.81
N LEU A 34 -6.14 1.56 8.67
CA LEU A 34 -7.25 1.99 9.53
C LEU A 34 -6.99 1.66 10.99
N HIS A 35 -6.59 0.43 11.31
CA HIS A 35 -6.25 0.06 12.69
C HIS A 35 -5.09 0.90 13.24
N ALA A 36 -4.05 1.17 12.43
CA ALA A 36 -2.94 2.02 12.85
C ALA A 36 -3.40 3.45 13.22
N VAL A 37 -4.37 4.00 12.47
CA VAL A 37 -4.98 5.31 12.75
C VAL A 37 -5.82 5.25 14.03
N GLU A 38 -6.67 4.24 14.20
CA GLU A 38 -7.54 4.04 15.36
C GLU A 38 -6.73 3.87 16.65
N ASP A 39 -5.69 3.04 16.61
CA ASP A 39 -4.79 2.75 17.74
C ASP A 39 -3.72 3.85 17.94
N LYS A 40 -3.62 4.80 17.01
CA LYS A 40 -2.55 5.82 16.94
C LYS A 40 -1.14 5.21 17.00
N LYS A 41 -0.96 4.04 16.39
CA LYS A 41 0.29 3.27 16.43
C LYS A 41 0.63 2.75 15.04
N PHE A 42 1.71 3.30 14.48
CA PHE A 42 2.22 2.93 13.18
C PHE A 42 3.55 2.19 13.31
N ASP A 43 3.59 0.92 12.90
CA ASP A 43 4.81 0.15 12.72
C ASP A 43 5.54 0.49 11.40
N PHE A 44 4.84 1.13 10.45
CA PHE A 44 5.38 1.69 9.20
C PHE A 44 5.42 3.22 9.18
N VAL A 45 6.03 3.80 8.13
CA VAL A 45 5.91 5.22 7.78
C VAL A 45 4.86 5.35 6.68
N LEU A 46 3.83 6.16 6.90
CA LEU A 46 2.78 6.43 5.92
C LEU A 46 3.08 7.71 5.14
N LEU A 47 3.15 7.63 3.81
CA LEU A 47 3.41 8.75 2.92
C LEU A 47 2.19 9.04 2.04
N ASP A 48 1.74 10.29 2.04
CA ASP A 48 0.79 10.82 1.07
C ASP A 48 1.56 11.34 -0.14
N THR A 49 1.44 10.64 -1.28
CA THR A 49 2.16 11.00 -2.51
C THR A 49 1.33 11.91 -3.43
N ARG A 50 0.25 12.50 -2.93
CA ARG A 50 -0.49 13.56 -3.64
C ARG A 50 0.25 14.90 -3.53
N GLY A 51 -0.31 15.93 -4.15
CA GLY A 51 0.19 17.30 -3.99
C GLY A 51 -0.03 17.86 -2.57
N ARG A 52 0.74 18.91 -2.25
CA ARG A 52 0.66 19.61 -0.95
C ARG A 52 -0.72 20.18 -0.64
N GLU A 53 -1.41 20.70 -1.64
CA GLU A 53 -2.76 21.26 -1.49
C GLU A 53 -3.78 20.20 -1.02
N PRO A 54 -3.97 19.06 -1.72
CA PRO A 54 -4.78 17.96 -1.22
C PRO A 54 -4.41 17.47 0.18
N PHE A 55 -3.11 17.37 0.48
CA PHE A 55 -2.64 16.98 1.82
C PHE A 55 -3.12 17.97 2.89
N ALA A 56 -2.93 19.28 2.64
CA ALA A 56 -3.34 20.34 3.56
C ALA A 56 -4.87 20.42 3.73
N SER A 57 -5.64 20.14 2.67
CA SER A 57 -7.11 20.08 2.74
C SER A 57 -7.64 18.86 3.49
N GLY A 58 -6.85 17.80 3.61
CA GLY A 58 -7.18 16.60 4.38
C GLY A 58 -6.34 15.40 3.99
N HIS A 59 -5.77 14.73 4.99
CA HIS A 59 -4.93 13.55 4.82
C HIS A 59 -5.19 12.54 5.95
N ILE A 60 -4.67 11.32 5.79
CA ILE A 60 -4.76 10.29 6.83
C ILE A 60 -3.93 10.74 8.04
N PRO A 61 -4.49 10.82 9.27
CA PRO A 61 -3.73 11.24 10.44
C PRO A 61 -2.47 10.40 10.65
N GLY A 62 -1.33 11.06 10.85
CA GLY A 62 -0.02 10.42 10.98
C GLY A 62 0.77 10.26 9.68
N ALA A 63 0.17 10.57 8.52
CA ALA A 63 0.88 10.57 7.24
C ALA A 63 1.84 11.76 7.10
N LEU A 64 2.94 11.55 6.38
CA LEU A 64 3.85 12.60 5.91
C LEU A 64 3.52 12.97 4.46
N CYS A 65 3.61 14.25 4.11
CA CYS A 65 3.45 14.71 2.73
C CYS A 65 4.73 14.43 1.93
N ALA A 66 4.60 13.71 0.82
CA ALA A 66 5.71 13.38 -0.07
C ALA A 66 5.29 13.46 -1.55
N PRO A 67 5.04 14.67 -2.07
CA PRO A 67 4.68 14.87 -3.48
C PRO A 67 5.73 14.25 -4.43
N PRO A 68 5.35 13.80 -5.64
CA PRO A 68 6.25 13.08 -6.53
C PRO A 68 7.53 13.84 -6.90
N ASP A 69 7.44 15.16 -7.02
CA ASP A 69 8.55 16.08 -7.31
C ASP A 69 9.50 16.29 -6.12
N GLU A 70 9.10 15.88 -4.92
CA GLU A 70 9.89 15.99 -3.68
C GLU A 70 10.32 14.63 -3.12
N LEU A 71 9.91 13.52 -3.75
CA LEU A 71 10.12 12.16 -3.24
C LEU A 71 11.60 11.85 -2.97
N ASP A 72 12.52 12.27 -3.84
CA ASP A 72 13.95 12.02 -3.66
C ASP A 72 14.50 12.70 -2.39
N GLN A 73 14.02 13.92 -2.11
CA GLN A 73 14.40 14.66 -0.90
C GLN A 73 13.82 14.00 0.34
N VAL A 74 12.54 13.61 0.30
CA VAL A 74 11.87 12.93 1.42
C VAL A 74 12.54 11.58 1.68
N ALA A 75 12.77 10.78 0.65
CA ALA A 75 13.44 9.47 0.75
C ALA A 75 14.83 9.58 1.37
N GLY A 76 15.56 10.67 1.12
CA GLY A 76 16.87 10.93 1.71
C GLY A 76 16.87 11.07 3.24
N VAL A 77 15.74 11.39 3.86
CA VAL A 77 15.60 11.57 5.32
C VAL A 77 14.80 10.47 6.01
N LEU A 78 14.23 9.53 5.25
CA LEU A 78 13.47 8.41 5.80
C LEU A 78 14.40 7.33 6.36
N SER A 79 13.94 6.69 7.44
CA SER A 79 14.63 5.57 8.04
C SER A 79 14.61 4.35 7.11
N ARG A 80 15.77 3.73 6.88
CA ARG A 80 15.91 2.56 5.98
C ARG A 80 15.58 1.22 6.63
N ASP A 81 15.34 1.21 7.94
CA ASP A 81 14.98 0.05 8.75
C ASP A 81 13.46 -0.07 8.99
N ARG A 82 12.68 0.84 8.43
CA ARG A 82 11.22 0.86 8.56
C ARG A 82 10.55 0.65 7.22
N GLU A 83 9.42 -0.05 7.25
CA GLU A 83 8.54 -0.17 6.10
C GLU A 83 7.99 1.22 5.71
N ILE A 84 7.99 1.52 4.42
CA ILE A 84 7.41 2.72 3.85
C ILE A 84 6.16 2.33 3.07
N VAL A 85 5.03 2.93 3.44
CA VAL A 85 3.73 2.71 2.80
C VAL A 85 3.29 4.01 2.16
N THR A 86 3.11 3.99 0.84
CA THR A 86 2.61 5.15 0.08
C THR A 86 1.13 5.02 -0.21
N TYR A 87 0.40 6.14 -0.23
CA TYR A 87 -0.93 6.20 -0.80
C TYR A 87 -1.09 7.42 -1.71
N CYS A 88 -1.99 7.30 -2.67
CA CYS A 88 -2.36 8.37 -3.60
C CYS A 88 -3.89 8.48 -3.65
N TRP A 89 -4.41 9.14 -4.68
CA TRP A 89 -5.81 8.98 -5.06
C TRP A 89 -6.12 7.53 -5.40
N GLY A 90 -7.36 7.11 -5.13
CA GLY A 90 -7.92 5.89 -5.69
C GLY A 90 -8.50 6.15 -7.06
N HIS A 91 -8.43 5.16 -7.94
CA HIS A 91 -9.31 5.06 -9.09
C HIS A 91 -10.21 3.85 -8.82
N ASP A 92 -11.52 4.09 -8.83
CA ASP A 92 -12.54 3.05 -8.72
C ASP A 92 -12.56 2.18 -10.00
#